data_AF-A0A2N5ZYH4-F1
#
_entry.id   AF-A0A2N5ZYH4-F1
#
_cell.length_a   1.000
_cell.length_b   1.000
_cell.length_c   1.000
_cell.angle_alpha   90.00
_cell.angle_beta   90.00
_cell.angle_gamma   90.00
#
_symmetry.space_group_name_H-M   'P 1'
#
loop_
_entity.id
_entity.type
_entity.pdbx_description
1 polymer ?
#
loop_
_entity_poly.entity_id
_entity_poly.type
_entity_poly.pdbx_seq_one_letter_code
_entity_poly.pdbx_strand_id
1 'polypeptide(L)'
;MKKINLTNREKEVINLAISVTSGCQPCAKYHIKKCKEENIPETEIYEIIEQSELIYKKSIEILKQKAISSSVPESKKDLELNLACENKSEILVGLSVSYTLNNTDLFDFYIKKVDQLEVNIVILSFIMQTSKFIFDKAKAHVEILVENHGVEKEKDKNDDCNPGCCC
;
A
#
# COMPACT_ATOMS: atom_id res chain seq x y z
N MET A 1 11.50 2.05 -23.26
CA MET A 1 11.47 2.41 -21.83
C MET A 1 12.80 2.08 -21.19
N LYS A 2 13.44 3.03 -20.51
CA LYS A 2 14.70 2.81 -19.78
C LYS A 2 14.38 1.99 -18.51
N LYS A 3 15.07 0.87 -18.30
CA LYS A 3 14.85 -0.02 -17.16
C LYS A 3 15.59 0.56 -15.96
N ILE A 4 14.92 1.41 -15.17
CA ILE A 4 15.50 1.99 -13.96
C ILE A 4 15.15 1.06 -12.79
N ASN A 5 16.18 0.55 -12.12
CA ASN A 5 16.02 -0.29 -10.93
C ASN A 5 15.80 0.60 -9.69
N LEU A 6 14.95 0.14 -8.79
CA LEU A 6 14.82 0.74 -7.45
C LEU A 6 16.12 0.58 -6.67
N THR A 7 16.57 1.66 -6.05
CA THR A 7 17.58 1.64 -4.99
C THR A 7 17.05 0.91 -3.77
N ASN A 8 17.93 0.39 -2.91
CA ASN A 8 17.49 -0.26 -1.66
C ASN A 8 16.72 0.71 -0.76
N ARG A 9 17.18 1.96 -0.69
CA ARG A 9 16.45 3.06 -0.06
C ARG A 9 15.01 3.18 -0.54
N GLU A 10 14.76 3.25 -1.85
CA GLU A 10 13.39 3.38 -2.38
C GLU A 10 12.55 2.12 -2.10
N LYS A 11 13.15 0.93 -2.13
CA LYS A 11 12.46 -0.30 -1.75
C LYS A 11 12.00 -0.26 -0.30
N GLU A 12 12.85 0.22 0.61
CA GLU A 12 12.49 0.31 2.04
C GLU A 12 11.45 1.39 2.32
N VAL A 13 11.44 2.50 1.59
CA VAL A 13 10.33 3.49 1.63
C VAL A 13 9.00 2.81 1.28
N ILE A 14 8.96 2.07 0.17
CA ILE A 14 7.77 1.32 -0.27
C ILE A 14 7.37 0.26 0.76
N ASN A 15 8.32 -0.54 1.23
CA ASN A 15 8.05 -1.62 2.18
C ASN A 15 7.50 -1.08 3.50
N LEU A 16 8.03 0.05 3.99
CA LEU A 16 7.55 0.71 5.20
C LEU A 16 6.12 1.21 5.02
N ALA A 17 5.84 1.94 3.94
CA ALA A 17 4.50 2.46 3.65
C ALA A 17 3.45 1.34 3.58
N ILE A 18 3.76 0.25 2.89
CA ILE A 18 2.88 -0.94 2.80
C ILE A 18 2.70 -1.58 4.18
N SER A 19 3.78 -1.72 4.96
CA SER A 19 3.72 -2.30 6.31
C SER A 19 2.83 -1.51 7.26
N VAL A 20 2.94 -0.18 7.26
CA VAL A 20 2.07 0.71 8.04
C VAL A 20 0.62 0.55 7.61
N THR A 21 0.37 0.61 6.30
CA THR A 21 -0.97 0.54 5.71
C THR A 21 -1.65 -0.82 5.93
N SER A 22 -0.87 -1.90 5.96
CA SER A 22 -1.37 -3.26 6.24
C SER A 22 -1.78 -3.46 7.70
N GLY A 23 -1.49 -2.51 8.60
CA GLY A 23 -1.73 -2.65 10.03
C GLY A 23 -0.80 -3.66 10.73
N CYS A 24 0.27 -4.12 10.08
CA CYS A 24 1.19 -5.12 10.61
C CYS A 24 2.30 -4.48 11.45
N GLN A 25 2.13 -4.42 12.78
CA GLN A 25 3.15 -3.87 13.69
C GLN A 25 4.53 -4.55 13.57
N PRO A 26 4.64 -5.90 13.49
CA PRO A 26 5.95 -6.55 13.30
C PRO A 26 6.62 -6.16 11.98
N CYS A 27 5.85 -6.08 10.89
CA CYS A 27 6.35 -5.69 9.58
C CYS A 27 6.85 -4.23 9.59
N ALA A 28 6.07 -3.32 10.19
CA ALA A 28 6.45 -1.91 10.30
C ALA A 28 7.74 -1.74 11.11
N LYS A 29 7.87 -2.43 12.26
CA LYS A 29 9.10 -2.40 13.07
C LYS A 29 10.32 -2.92 12.29
N TYR A 30 10.14 -4.01 11.52
CA TYR A 30 11.20 -4.56 10.68
C TYR A 30 11.66 -3.54 9.63
N HIS A 31 10.72 -2.94 8.89
CA HIS A 31 11.07 -2.00 7.82
C HIS A 31 11.56 -0.64 8.34
N ILE A 32 11.14 -0.18 9.53
CA ILE A 32 11.77 0.96 10.20
C ILE A 32 13.26 0.69 10.45
N LYS A 33 13.61 -0.52 10.92
CA LYS A 33 15.02 -0.90 11.13
C LYS A 33 15.78 -0.91 9.80
N LYS A 34 15.17 -1.44 8.73
CA LYS A 34 15.79 -1.44 7.38
C LYS A 34 15.97 -0.04 6.80
N CYS A 35 15.01 0.86 6.99
CA CYS A 35 15.17 2.27 6.64
C CYS A 35 16.38 2.90 7.34
N LYS A 36 16.59 2.60 8.63
CA LYS A 36 17.77 3.07 9.38
C LYS A 36 19.07 2.47 8.85
N GLU A 37 19.08 1.19 8.46
CA GLU A 37 20.24 0.54 7.83
C GLU A 37 20.60 1.19 6.47
N GLU A 38 19.61 1.70 5.74
CA GLU A 38 19.78 2.44 4.48
C GLU A 38 20.04 3.95 4.69
N ASN A 39 20.33 4.38 5.92
CA ASN A 39 20.61 5.78 6.30
C ASN A 39 19.47 6.76 5.97
N ILE A 40 18.22 6.30 5.97
CA ILE A 40 17.07 7.18 5.84
C ILE A 40 16.92 7.97 7.15
N PRO A 41 16.86 9.32 7.11
CA PRO A 41 16.69 10.14 8.30
C PRO A 41 15.42 9.79 9.08
N GLU A 42 15.45 9.92 10.40
CA GLU A 42 14.26 9.64 11.24
C GLU A 42 13.08 10.57 10.90
N THR A 43 13.36 11.82 10.50
CA THR A 43 12.33 12.77 10.03
C THR A 43 11.62 12.25 8.80
N GLU A 44 12.36 11.69 7.83
CA GLU A 44 11.76 11.12 6.63
C GLU A 44 11.00 9.83 6.93
N ILE A 45 11.50 8.98 7.84
CA ILE A 45 10.75 7.80 8.31
C ILE A 45 9.41 8.22 8.91
N TYR A 46 9.40 9.30 9.70
CA TYR A 46 8.19 9.86 10.29
C TYR A 46 7.23 10.40 9.21
N GLU A 47 7.74 11.16 8.23
CA GLU A 47 6.97 11.66 7.09
C GLU A 47 6.33 10.53 6.29
N ILE A 48 7.05 9.43 6.03
CA ILE A 48 6.51 8.24 5.35
C ILE A 48 5.31 7.66 6.10
N ILE A 49 5.39 7.59 7.43
CA ILE A 49 4.31 7.08 8.28
C ILE A 49 3.10 8.01 8.25
N GLU A 50 3.30 9.32 8.44
CA GLU A 50 2.23 10.32 8.41
C GLU A 50 1.54 10.37 7.04
N GLN A 51 2.31 10.35 5.95
CA GLN A 51 1.75 10.32 4.61
C GLN A 51 0.96 9.04 4.36
N SER A 52 1.47 7.89 4.78
CA SER A 52 0.74 6.61 4.66
C SER A 52 -0.60 6.67 5.40
N GLU A 53 -0.63 7.22 6.62
CA GLU A 53 -1.85 7.39 7.39
C GLU A 53 -2.83 8.38 6.72
N LEU A 54 -2.33 9.51 6.22
CA LEU A 54 -3.13 10.51 5.51
C LEU A 54 -3.81 9.88 4.28
N ILE A 55 -3.05 9.16 3.46
CA ILE A 55 -3.57 8.51 2.25
C ILE A 55 -4.56 7.41 2.63
N TYR A 56 -4.30 6.65 3.68
CA TYR A 56 -5.24 5.65 4.20
C TYR A 56 -6.59 6.27 4.59
N LYS A 57 -6.58 7.37 5.35
CA LYS A 57 -7.79 8.11 5.72
C LYS A 57 -8.53 8.63 4.50
N LYS A 58 -7.81 9.20 3.53
CA LYS A 58 -8.38 9.69 2.26
C LYS A 58 -8.98 8.58 1.42
N SER A 59 -8.36 7.39 1.40
CA SER A 59 -8.89 6.23 0.71
C SER A 59 -10.27 5.82 1.26
N ILE A 60 -10.40 5.79 2.59
CA ILE A 60 -11.68 5.51 3.25
C ILE A 60 -12.71 6.61 2.96
N GLU A 61 -12.32 7.88 2.98
CA GLU A 61 -13.19 9.00 2.67
C GLU A 61 -13.78 8.90 1.25
N ILE A 62 -12.92 8.64 0.25
CA ILE A 62 -13.32 8.44 -1.15
C ILE A 62 -14.28 7.25 -1.27
N LEU A 63 -13.92 6.11 -0.69
CA LEU A 63 -14.77 4.92 -0.72
C LEU A 63 -16.14 5.19 -0.10
N LYS A 64 -16.16 5.85 1.07
CA LYS A 64 -17.38 6.20 1.78
C LYS A 64 -18.24 7.15 0.95
N GLN A 65 -17.66 8.17 0.34
CA GLN A 65 -18.40 9.08 -0.53
C GLN A 65 -18.93 8.40 -1.78
N LYS A 66 -18.18 7.50 -2.40
CA LYS A 66 -18.65 6.74 -3.57
C LYS A 66 -19.80 5.80 -3.20
N ALA A 67 -19.67 5.04 -2.12
CA ALA A 67 -20.73 4.17 -1.61
C ALA A 67 -21.98 4.95 -1.17
N ILE A 68 -21.80 6.14 -0.60
CA ILE A 68 -22.90 7.02 -0.22
C ILE A 68 -23.52 7.68 -1.46
N SER A 69 -22.75 8.18 -2.42
CA SER A 69 -23.25 8.88 -3.62
C SER A 69 -23.91 7.96 -4.64
N SER A 70 -23.64 6.65 -4.62
CA SER A 70 -24.53 5.66 -5.25
C SER A 70 -25.91 5.57 -4.57
N SER A 71 -26.08 6.26 -3.43
CA SER A 71 -27.27 6.25 -2.57
C SER A 71 -27.86 7.66 -2.29
N VAL A 72 -27.25 8.76 -2.77
CA VAL A 72 -27.72 10.16 -2.59
C VAL A 72 -27.37 11.08 -3.78
N PRO A 73 -28.06 12.23 -3.95
CA PRO A 73 -27.97 13.09 -5.15
C PRO A 73 -26.59 13.66 -5.48
N GLU A 74 -26.38 13.96 -6.78
CA GLU A 74 -25.17 14.49 -7.44
C GLU A 74 -24.48 15.67 -6.72
N SER A 75 -25.24 16.52 -6.03
CA SER A 75 -24.77 17.80 -5.46
C SER A 75 -23.85 17.69 -4.23
N LYS A 76 -23.38 16.49 -3.90
CA LYS A 76 -22.40 16.22 -2.82
C LYS A 76 -21.15 15.47 -3.31
N LYS A 77 -20.91 15.43 -4.62
CA LYS A 77 -19.91 14.54 -5.25
C LYS A 77 -18.48 15.10 -5.34
N ASP A 78 -18.24 16.33 -4.93
CA ASP A 78 -16.92 16.94 -5.14
C ASP A 78 -16.00 16.73 -3.94
N LEU A 79 -15.07 15.78 -4.07
CA LEU A 79 -13.90 15.68 -3.21
C LEU A 79 -12.69 16.21 -3.98
N GLU A 80 -12.14 17.32 -3.50
CA GLU A 80 -10.81 17.73 -3.97
C GLU A 80 -9.73 16.83 -3.37
N LEU A 81 -9.00 16.15 -4.25
CA LEU A 81 -7.75 15.47 -3.93
C LEU A 81 -6.65 16.51 -3.75
N ASN A 82 -6.63 17.17 -2.59
CA ASN A 82 -5.53 18.06 -2.22
C ASN A 82 -4.45 17.29 -1.46
N LEU A 83 -3.68 16.49 -2.20
CA LEU A 83 -2.54 15.73 -1.70
C LEU A 83 -1.25 16.37 -2.21
N ALA A 84 -0.39 16.78 -1.29
CA ALA A 84 0.95 17.23 -1.61
C ALA A 84 1.78 16.06 -2.16
N CYS A 85 2.55 16.34 -3.20
CA CYS A 85 3.33 15.35 -3.93
C CYS A 85 4.45 16.08 -4.67
N GLU A 86 5.44 16.51 -3.92
CA GLU A 86 6.55 17.36 -4.34
C GLU A 86 7.79 16.57 -4.73
N ASN A 87 7.96 15.36 -4.17
CA ASN A 87 9.14 14.55 -4.40
C ASN A 87 8.85 13.07 -4.68
N LYS A 88 9.90 12.34 -5.11
CA LYS A 88 9.80 10.94 -5.51
C LYS A 88 9.37 10.01 -4.38
N SER A 89 9.83 10.23 -3.14
CA SER A 89 9.44 9.41 -2.00
C SER A 89 7.94 9.49 -1.76
N GLU A 90 7.35 10.68 -1.84
CA GLU A 90 5.91 10.89 -1.65
C GLU A 90 5.08 10.19 -2.74
N ILE A 91 5.55 10.21 -3.99
CA ILE A 91 4.93 9.42 -5.07
C ILE A 91 4.99 7.93 -4.77
N LEU A 92 6.15 7.42 -4.34
CA LEU A 92 6.30 6.00 -4.04
C LEU A 92 5.39 5.57 -2.88
N VAL A 93 5.27 6.41 -1.84
CA VAL A 93 4.33 6.20 -0.72
C VAL A 93 2.89 6.24 -1.26
N GLY A 94 2.50 7.29 -1.96
CA GLY A 94 1.18 7.44 -2.57
C GLY A 94 0.75 6.25 -3.43
N LEU A 95 1.61 5.86 -4.36
CA LEU A 95 1.39 4.76 -5.30
C LEU A 95 1.30 3.41 -4.58
N SER A 96 2.20 3.14 -3.62
CA SER A 96 2.22 1.87 -2.89
C SER A 96 1.02 1.72 -1.95
N VAL A 97 0.65 2.79 -1.24
CA VAL A 97 -0.51 2.80 -0.32
C VAL A 97 -1.82 2.70 -1.09
N SER A 98 -1.99 3.50 -2.15
CA SER A 98 -3.22 3.46 -2.97
C SER A 98 -3.44 2.10 -3.64
N TYR A 99 -2.38 1.50 -4.18
CA TYR A 99 -2.42 0.13 -4.70
C TYR A 99 -2.83 -0.87 -3.62
N THR A 100 -2.16 -0.79 -2.47
CA THR A 100 -2.39 -1.71 -1.34
C THR A 100 -3.82 -1.66 -0.81
N LEU A 101 -4.45 -0.47 -0.85
CA LEU A 101 -5.83 -0.27 -0.41
C LEU A 101 -6.85 -0.53 -1.52
N ASN A 102 -6.42 -0.97 -2.71
CA ASN A 102 -7.28 -1.15 -3.88
C ASN A 102 -8.08 0.11 -4.25
N ASN A 103 -7.52 1.31 -3.98
CA ASN A 103 -8.20 2.56 -4.26
C ASN A 103 -7.79 3.07 -5.65
N THR A 104 -8.65 2.84 -6.64
CA THR A 104 -8.35 3.13 -8.04
C THR A 104 -8.24 4.62 -8.35
N ASP A 105 -8.98 5.48 -7.66
CA ASP A 105 -8.90 6.94 -7.87
C ASP A 105 -7.58 7.52 -7.38
N LEU A 106 -7.14 7.12 -6.18
CA LEU A 106 -5.85 7.54 -5.65
C LEU A 106 -4.70 6.94 -6.46
N PHE A 107 -4.82 5.69 -6.88
CA PHE A 107 -3.79 5.05 -7.70
C PHE A 107 -3.66 5.75 -9.06
N ASP A 108 -4.77 6.07 -9.72
CA ASP A 108 -4.78 6.85 -10.96
C ASP A 108 -4.22 8.28 -10.76
N PHE A 109 -4.52 8.92 -9.62
CA PHE A 109 -3.92 10.21 -9.27
C PHE A 109 -2.39 10.12 -9.18
N TYR A 110 -1.84 9.16 -8.43
CA TYR A 110 -0.39 9.03 -8.25
C TYR A 110 0.30 8.53 -9.52
N ILE A 111 -0.32 7.65 -10.31
CA ILE A 111 0.28 7.16 -11.56
C ILE A 111 0.34 8.22 -12.66
N LYS A 112 -0.53 9.24 -12.63
CA LYS A 112 -0.42 10.41 -13.52
C LYS A 112 0.73 11.34 -13.14
N LYS A 113 1.14 11.33 -11.86
CA LYS A 113 2.32 12.07 -11.38
C LYS A 113 3.63 11.35 -11.67
N VAL A 114 3.57 10.03 -11.86
CA VAL A 114 4.70 9.15 -12.21
C VAL A 114 5.34 9.53 -13.54
N ASP A 115 4.57 9.99 -14.53
CA ASP A 115 5.09 10.47 -15.82
C ASP A 115 6.07 11.65 -15.68
N GLN A 116 6.03 12.34 -14.54
CA GLN A 116 6.91 13.49 -14.25
C GLN A 116 8.23 13.08 -13.55
N LEU A 117 8.34 11.85 -13.02
CA LEU A 117 9.42 11.45 -12.10
C LEU A 117 10.09 10.09 -12.39
N GLU A 118 10.20 9.71 -13.67
CA GLU A 118 10.89 8.49 -14.13
C GLU A 118 10.39 7.17 -13.53
N VAL A 119 9.15 7.12 -13.04
CA VAL A 119 8.58 5.89 -12.49
C VAL A 119 8.17 4.96 -13.64
N ASN A 120 8.58 3.68 -13.56
CA ASN A 120 8.44 2.73 -14.66
C ASN A 120 7.84 1.38 -14.19
N ILE A 121 7.58 0.48 -15.15
CA ILE A 121 6.97 -0.85 -14.92
C ILE A 121 7.65 -1.69 -13.81
N VAL A 122 8.96 -1.51 -13.60
CA VAL A 122 9.71 -2.19 -12.53
C VAL A 122 9.21 -1.77 -11.15
N ILE A 123 8.88 -0.49 -10.97
CA ILE A 123 8.37 0.03 -9.69
C ILE A 123 6.98 -0.51 -9.42
N LEU A 124 6.09 -0.48 -10.42
CA LEU A 124 4.75 -1.05 -10.31
C LEU A 124 4.83 -2.55 -9.97
N SER A 125 5.67 -3.29 -10.69
CA SER A 125 5.85 -4.72 -10.42
C SER A 125 6.38 -4.99 -9.01
N PHE A 126 7.31 -4.16 -8.51
CA PHE A 126 7.81 -4.26 -7.15
C PHE A 126 6.70 -4.00 -6.12
N ILE A 127 5.93 -2.92 -6.29
CA ILE A 127 4.79 -2.61 -5.41
C ILE A 127 3.80 -3.77 -5.38
N MET A 128 3.41 -4.30 -6.55
CA MET A 128 2.47 -5.43 -6.63
C MET A 128 2.94 -6.65 -5.84
N GLN A 129 4.21 -7.05 -6.05
CA GLN A 129 4.80 -8.22 -5.40
C GLN A 129 4.96 -8.02 -3.89
N THR A 130 5.47 -6.86 -3.49
CA THR A 130 5.70 -6.52 -2.09
C THR A 130 4.39 -6.36 -1.32
N SER A 131 3.37 -5.71 -1.90
CA SER A 131 2.05 -5.58 -1.28
C SER A 131 1.45 -6.95 -0.98
N LYS A 132 1.49 -7.88 -1.93
CA LYS A 132 1.06 -9.27 -1.69
C LYS A 132 1.84 -9.91 -0.56
N PHE A 133 3.18 -9.86 -0.63
CA PHE A 133 4.04 -10.51 0.36
C PHE A 133 3.80 -9.98 1.78
N ILE A 134 3.71 -8.66 1.95
CA ILE A 134 3.51 -8.06 3.27
C ILE A 134 2.12 -8.38 3.81
N PHE A 135 1.07 -8.43 2.98
CA PHE A 135 -0.26 -8.86 3.42
C PHE A 135 -0.30 -10.33 3.84
N ASP A 136 0.35 -11.21 3.08
CA ASP A 136 0.48 -12.63 3.44
C ASP A 136 1.23 -12.77 4.78
N LYS A 137 2.26 -11.95 5.04
CA LYS A 137 2.97 -11.90 6.32
C LYS A 137 2.12 -11.30 7.45
N ALA A 138 1.38 -10.23 7.18
CA ALA A 138 0.48 -9.61 8.16
C ALA A 138 -0.58 -10.61 8.61
N LYS A 139 -1.19 -11.33 7.66
CA LYS A 139 -2.13 -12.42 7.92
C LYS A 139 -1.48 -13.51 8.77
N ALA A 140 -0.30 -13.99 8.37
CA ALA A 140 0.41 -15.04 9.11
C ALA A 140 0.72 -14.64 10.57
N HIS A 141 1.09 -13.38 10.83
CA HIS A 141 1.30 -12.90 12.20
C HIS A 141 0.03 -12.93 13.04
N VAL A 142 -1.13 -12.57 12.46
CA VAL A 142 -2.41 -12.67 13.16
C VAL A 142 -2.83 -14.13 13.36
N GLU A 143 -2.63 -14.98 12.36
CA GLU A 143 -2.96 -16.40 12.44
C GLU A 143 -2.17 -17.12 13.55
N ILE A 144 -0.89 -16.77 13.76
CA ILE A 144 -0.11 -17.30 14.89
C ILE A 144 -0.76 -16.90 16.24
N LEU A 145 -1.29 -15.68 16.34
CA LEU A 145 -2.00 -15.27 17.55
C LEU A 145 -3.31 -16.07 17.72
N VAL A 146 -4.00 -16.38 16.64
CA VAL A 146 -5.22 -17.20 16.64
C VAL A 146 -4.92 -18.65 17.06
N GLU A 147 -3.83 -19.23 16.56
CA GLU A 147 -3.35 -20.58 16.95
C GLU A 147 -3.05 -20.66 18.46
N ASN A 148 -2.48 -19.60 19.04
CA ASN A 148 -2.25 -19.52 20.50
C ASN A 148 -3.54 -19.55 21.33
N HIS A 149 -4.71 -19.34 20.69
CA HIS A 149 -6.03 -19.48 21.32
C HIS A 149 -6.71 -20.81 20.99
N GLY A 150 -5.97 -21.80 20.48
CA GLY A 150 -6.45 -23.17 20.27
C GLY A 150 -7.25 -23.38 18.98
N VAL A 151 -7.23 -22.42 18.05
CA VAL A 151 -7.82 -22.57 16.72
C VAL A 151 -6.75 -23.12 15.78
N GLU A 152 -6.90 -24.38 15.36
CA GLU A 152 -6.00 -24.98 14.39
C GLU A 152 -6.20 -24.34 13.00
N LYS A 153 -5.10 -24.16 12.26
CA LYS A 153 -5.20 -23.79 10.85
C LYS A 153 -5.90 -24.90 10.08
N GLU A 154 -6.94 -24.54 9.33
CA GLU A 154 -7.34 -25.37 8.21
C GLU A 154 -6.13 -25.50 7.28
N LYS A 155 -5.69 -26.74 7.02
CA LYS A 155 -4.75 -27.00 5.93
C LYS A 155 -5.45 -26.55 4.66
N ASP A 156 -4.90 -25.58 3.94
CA ASP A 156 -5.41 -25.15 2.64
C ASP A 156 -5.58 -26.37 1.74
N LYS A 157 -6.83 -26.82 1.55
CA LYS A 157 -7.20 -27.85 0.59
C LYS A 157 -7.50 -27.16 -0.75
N ASN A 158 -6.58 -26.36 -1.29
CA ASN A 158 -6.81 -25.69 -2.58
C ASN A 158 -5.49 -25.44 -3.32
N ASP A 159 -4.88 -26.51 -3.82
CA ASP A 159 -4.13 -26.48 -5.09
C ASP A 159 -5.00 -26.99 -6.28
N ASP A 160 -6.28 -27.29 -6.05
CA ASP A 160 -7.22 -27.84 -7.05
C ASP A 160 -8.31 -26.84 -7.50
N CYS A 161 -8.01 -25.53 -7.51
CA CYS A 161 -8.90 -24.56 -8.18
C CYS A 161 -8.67 -24.60 -9.70
N ASN A 162 -9.44 -25.47 -10.37
CA ASN A 162 -9.69 -25.50 -11.81
C ASN A 162 -10.07 -24.09 -12.33
N PRO A 163 -9.50 -23.57 -13.44
CA PRO A 163 -9.66 -22.18 -13.88
C PRO A 163 -11.03 -21.86 -14.54
N GLY A 164 -12.13 -22.39 -14.00
CA GLY A 164 -13.47 -22.33 -14.59
C GLY A 164 -14.54 -21.57 -13.80
N CYS A 165 -14.27 -21.03 -12.60
CA CYS A 165 -15.29 -20.35 -11.80
C CYS A 165 -14.99 -18.86 -11.62
N CYS A 166 -15.35 -18.07 -12.63
CA CYS A 166 -15.82 -16.71 -12.42
C CYS A 166 -17.35 -16.76 -12.46
N CYS A 167 -17.98 -16.46 -11.32
CA CYS A 167 -19.35 -15.97 -11.26
C CYS A 167 -19.29 -14.50 -10.86
#